data_AF-A0A7X3UZD2-F1
#
_entry.id   AF-A0A7X3UZD2-F1
#
_cell.length_a   1.000
_cell.length_b   1.000
_cell.length_c   1.000
_cell.angle_alpha   90.00
_cell.angle_beta   90.00
_cell.angle_gamma   90.00
#
_symmetry.space_group_name_H-M   'P 1'
#
loop_
_entity.id
_entity.type
_entity.pdbx_description
1 polymer ?
#
loop_
_entity_poly.entity_id
_entity_poly.type
_entity_poly.pdbx_seq_one_letter_code
_entity_poly.pdbx_strand_id
1 'polypeptide(L)'
;MSGAARAELYDYGMWPVLCDSEKRPLFPNWQRFRPTFEEMELHRADGGLVGHVPYHLELAGVDIDEGPAEALTADYPAAAVLPSRRPGGKHVYYRESRPLGNKKIFLVQYGIRGDLRSAKGYLIVWHDSSWGELAKAAAADPNKYPMPDSLFEAAGVPAPRAIASPPLTIAAARAGLEPLESVNEGARNDSLFDHVRLWAYAEPRGTSKADWRAHVRNHAATQNLRFAKPLPGPEVAVLARSIADWTWDRPDWGNREAQARRGRKSGKVRQAMTADLRREAHRLRDKGLTVRAIAEELGRPRSTVSDWLKQPVPPPGLPGLSGEPSGGKGTEMEKRP
;
A
#
# COMPACT_ATOMS: atom_id res chain seq x y z
N MET A 1 25.33 6.84 2.78
CA MET A 1 24.18 7.73 2.51
C MET A 1 22.97 6.96 1.98
N SER A 2 23.12 6.02 1.04
CA SER A 2 21.99 5.26 0.47
C SER A 2 21.20 4.41 1.47
N GLY A 3 21.87 3.81 2.47
CA GLY A 3 21.18 3.04 3.53
C GLY A 3 20.21 3.86 4.39
N ALA A 4 20.54 5.13 4.67
CA ALA A 4 19.65 6.03 5.42
C ALA A 4 18.40 6.39 4.59
N ALA A 5 18.59 6.70 3.31
CA ALA A 5 17.47 6.98 2.39
C ALA A 5 16.55 5.77 2.22
N ARG A 6 17.09 4.55 2.20
CA ARG A 6 16.28 3.32 2.17
C ARG A 6 15.48 3.11 3.44
N ALA A 7 16.07 3.38 4.61
CA ALA A 7 15.35 3.31 5.88
C ALA A 7 14.21 4.33 5.91
N GLU A 8 14.49 5.57 5.51
CA GLU A 8 13.50 6.65 5.40
C GLU A 8 12.34 6.28 4.45
N LEU A 9 12.63 5.75 3.27
CA LEU A 9 11.60 5.26 2.35
C LEU A 9 10.76 4.14 2.97
N TYR A 10 11.40 3.22 3.69
CA TYR A 10 10.70 2.15 4.38
C TYR A 10 9.76 2.70 5.47
N ASP A 11 10.18 3.73 6.20
CA ASP A 11 9.37 4.43 7.20
C ASP A 11 8.21 5.21 6.55
N TYR A 12 8.41 5.80 5.37
CA TYR A 12 7.36 6.39 4.54
C TYR A 12 6.36 5.39 3.95
N GLY A 13 6.54 4.10 4.23
CA GLY A 13 5.58 3.07 3.83
C GLY A 13 5.92 2.38 2.51
N MET A 14 7.12 2.58 1.95
CA MET A 14 7.57 1.88 0.74
C MET A 14 7.27 0.38 0.81
N TRP A 15 6.70 -0.16 -0.26
CA TRP A 15 6.46 -1.59 -0.39
C TRP A 15 7.55 -2.24 -1.26
N PRO A 16 8.63 -2.79 -0.66
CA PRO A 16 9.70 -3.41 -1.43
C PRO A 16 9.25 -4.72 -2.07
N VAL A 17 9.81 -5.01 -3.24
CA VAL A 17 9.61 -6.23 -4.02
C VAL A 17 11.00 -6.83 -4.27
N LEU A 18 11.33 -7.90 -3.55
CA LEU A 18 12.59 -8.61 -3.73
C LEU A 18 12.51 -9.39 -5.04
N CYS A 19 13.46 -9.17 -5.93
CA CYS A 19 13.48 -9.73 -7.27
C CYS A 19 14.73 -10.56 -7.52
N ASP A 20 14.58 -11.59 -8.35
CA ASP A 20 15.70 -12.32 -8.94
C ASP A 20 16.44 -11.47 -10.00
N SER A 21 17.52 -12.01 -10.57
CA SER A 21 18.30 -11.36 -11.62
C SER A 21 17.53 -11.14 -12.93
N GLU A 22 16.44 -11.90 -13.13
CA GLU A 22 15.49 -11.77 -14.24
C GLU A 22 14.38 -10.76 -13.97
N LYS A 23 14.46 -10.00 -12.86
CA LYS A 23 13.49 -8.96 -12.45
C LYS A 23 12.15 -9.53 -11.98
N ARG A 24 12.04 -10.83 -11.73
CA ARG A 24 10.81 -11.47 -11.26
C ARG A 24 10.75 -11.43 -9.74
N PRO A 25 9.58 -11.19 -9.13
CA PRO A 25 9.45 -11.21 -7.68
C PRO A 25 9.75 -12.60 -7.14
N LEU A 26 10.52 -12.70 -6.05
CA LEU A 26 10.83 -13.98 -5.41
C LEU A 26 9.59 -14.70 -4.86
N PHE A 27 8.52 -13.95 -4.56
CA PHE A 27 7.30 -14.49 -3.99
C PHE A 27 6.11 -14.30 -4.95
N PRO A 28 5.33 -15.36 -5.26
CA PRO A 28 4.15 -15.26 -6.13
C PRO A 28 3.08 -14.28 -5.62
N ASN A 29 2.98 -14.10 -4.30
CA ASN A 29 2.03 -13.21 -3.65
C ASN A 29 2.71 -11.94 -3.08
N TRP A 30 3.74 -11.43 -3.75
CA TRP A 30 4.48 -10.22 -3.33
C TRP A 30 3.59 -9.00 -3.05
N GLN A 31 2.41 -8.90 -3.67
CA GLN A 31 1.43 -7.83 -3.40
C GLN A 31 0.80 -7.92 -2.00
N ARG A 32 0.87 -9.09 -1.36
CA ARG A 32 0.32 -9.36 -0.02
C ARG A 32 1.41 -9.52 1.04
N PHE A 33 2.67 -9.55 0.61
CA PHE A 33 3.82 -9.75 1.46
C PHE A 33 4.76 -8.56 1.34
N ARG A 34 4.89 -7.78 2.42
CA ARG A 34 5.87 -6.71 2.54
C ARG A 34 7.10 -7.27 3.28
N PRO A 35 8.23 -7.50 2.60
CA PRO A 35 9.45 -7.93 3.28
C PRO A 35 9.90 -6.87 4.28
N THR A 36 10.48 -7.31 5.39
CA THR A 36 11.08 -6.42 6.39
C THR A 36 12.24 -5.63 5.80
N PHE A 37 12.59 -4.52 6.44
CA PHE A 37 13.77 -3.74 6.05
C PHE A 37 15.06 -4.58 6.11
N GLU A 38 15.19 -5.45 7.11
CA GLU A 38 16.33 -6.34 7.26
C GLU A 38 16.40 -7.38 6.12
N GLU A 39 15.28 -8.00 5.75
CA GLU A 39 15.21 -8.94 4.61
C GLU A 39 15.53 -8.23 3.28
N MET A 40 15.08 -7.00 3.11
CA MET A 40 15.41 -6.18 1.94
C MET A 40 16.91 -5.86 1.87
N GLU A 41 17.52 -5.43 2.97
CA GLU A 41 18.96 -5.12 2.99
C GLU A 41 19.81 -6.37 2.82
N LEU A 42 19.41 -7.52 3.39
CA LEU A 42 20.09 -8.79 3.21
C LEU A 42 20.05 -9.22 1.73
N HIS A 43 18.87 -9.25 1.12
CA HIS A 43 18.71 -9.60 -0.29
C HIS A 43 19.56 -8.71 -1.19
N ARG A 44 19.62 -7.41 -0.91
CA ARG A 44 20.46 -6.46 -1.65
C ARG A 44 21.95 -6.70 -1.42
N ALA A 45 22.36 -7.02 -0.19
CA ALA A 45 23.75 -7.33 0.13
C ALA A 45 24.25 -8.58 -0.61
N ASP A 46 23.36 -9.54 -0.85
CA ASP A 46 23.61 -10.75 -1.64
C ASP A 46 23.56 -10.50 -3.17
N GLY A 47 23.46 -9.24 -3.60
CA GLY A 47 23.40 -8.84 -5.01
C GLY A 47 22.01 -8.94 -5.64
N GLY A 48 20.99 -9.19 -4.83
CA GLY A 48 19.59 -9.26 -5.26
C GLY A 48 19.03 -7.89 -5.67
N LEU A 49 18.09 -7.91 -6.62
CA LEU A 49 17.41 -6.70 -7.10
C LEU A 49 16.25 -6.33 -6.17
N VAL A 50 16.09 -5.04 -5.90
CA VAL A 50 14.97 -4.51 -5.11
C VAL A 50 14.14 -3.57 -5.96
N GLY A 51 12.86 -3.92 -6.13
CA GLY A 51 11.85 -3.01 -6.65
C GLY A 51 11.00 -2.40 -5.54
N HIS A 52 10.18 -1.43 -5.92
CA HIS A 52 9.17 -0.85 -5.04
C HIS A 52 7.86 -0.65 -5.79
N VAL A 53 6.74 -0.66 -5.06
CA VAL A 53 5.42 -0.30 -5.59
C VAL A 53 5.22 1.21 -5.44
N PRO A 54 5.20 2.00 -6.54
CA PRO A 54 5.22 3.45 -6.45
C PRO A 54 4.06 4.05 -5.64
N TYR A 55 2.86 3.47 -5.76
CA TYR A 55 1.66 3.98 -5.09
C TYR A 55 1.77 4.00 -3.56
N HIS A 56 2.55 3.10 -2.97
CA HIS A 56 2.74 3.09 -1.51
C HIS A 56 3.51 4.31 -0.99
N LEU A 57 4.13 5.06 -1.88
CA LEU A 57 4.78 6.35 -1.60
C LEU A 57 3.98 7.52 -2.20
N GLU A 58 2.71 7.29 -2.58
CA GLU A 58 1.86 8.26 -3.30
C GLU A 58 2.48 8.74 -4.62
N LEU A 59 3.16 7.81 -5.30
CA LEU A 59 3.78 8.04 -6.59
C LEU A 59 3.13 7.17 -7.68
N ALA A 60 3.18 7.68 -8.91
CA ALA A 60 3.09 6.88 -10.12
C ALA A 60 4.44 6.97 -10.84
N GLY A 61 4.98 5.82 -11.24
CA GLY A 61 6.23 5.75 -11.98
C GLY A 61 5.99 5.39 -13.44
N VAL A 62 6.64 6.09 -14.35
CA VAL A 62 6.64 5.82 -15.79
C VAL A 62 7.99 5.22 -16.16
N ASP A 63 8.00 3.95 -16.55
CA ASP A 63 9.15 3.27 -17.12
C ASP A 63 9.24 3.60 -18.61
N ILE A 64 10.11 4.54 -18.97
CA ILE A 64 10.31 4.98 -20.35
C ILE A 64 11.28 4.01 -21.03
N ASP A 65 10.74 3.25 -21.99
CA ASP A 65 11.47 2.29 -22.82
C ASP A 65 12.14 2.99 -24.01
N GLU A 66 11.45 3.95 -24.62
CA GLU A 66 11.87 4.70 -25.81
C GLU A 66 11.45 6.18 -25.69
N GLY A 67 12.28 7.08 -26.21
CA GLY A 67 12.00 8.51 -26.29
C GLY A 67 12.70 9.38 -25.23
N PRO A 68 12.72 10.71 -25.40
CA PRO A 68 13.45 11.64 -24.54
C PRO A 68 12.65 11.99 -23.29
N ALA A 69 12.99 11.37 -22.16
CA ALA A 69 12.38 11.70 -20.86
C ALA A 69 12.52 13.19 -20.52
N GLU A 70 13.61 13.81 -20.95
CA GLU A 70 13.93 15.22 -20.71
C GLU A 70 12.86 16.15 -21.30
N ALA A 71 12.34 15.85 -22.49
CA ALA A 71 11.30 16.64 -23.13
C ALA A 71 9.99 16.60 -22.34
N LEU A 72 9.60 15.42 -21.86
CA LEU A 72 8.43 15.27 -20.98
C LEU A 72 8.62 16.05 -19.67
N THR A 73 9.80 15.97 -19.06
CA THR A 73 10.06 16.60 -17.76
C THR A 73 10.29 18.11 -17.84
N ALA A 74 10.62 18.64 -19.03
CA ALA A 74 10.71 20.08 -19.29
C ALA A 74 9.32 20.73 -19.23
N ASP A 75 8.32 20.10 -19.83
CA ASP A 75 6.93 20.57 -19.82
C ASP A 75 6.22 20.22 -18.50
N TYR A 76 6.53 19.05 -17.95
CA TYR A 76 5.90 18.53 -16.73
C TYR A 76 6.97 18.10 -15.73
N PRO A 77 7.43 19.02 -14.84
CA PRO A 77 8.42 18.72 -13.83
C PRO A 77 8.03 17.50 -12.99
N ALA A 78 8.93 16.52 -12.94
CA ALA A 78 8.73 15.27 -12.21
C ALA A 78 9.22 15.37 -10.76
N ALA A 79 8.66 14.54 -9.89
CA ALA A 79 9.11 14.39 -8.51
C ALA A 79 10.50 13.74 -8.43
N ALA A 80 10.79 12.79 -9.33
CA ALA A 80 12.13 12.23 -9.53
C ALA A 80 12.29 11.66 -10.94
N VAL A 81 13.53 11.61 -11.43
CA VAL A 81 13.91 10.98 -12.69
C VAL A 81 15.09 10.05 -12.43
N LEU A 82 14.81 8.76 -12.30
CA LEU A 82 15.82 7.77 -11.95
C LEU A 82 16.32 7.06 -13.21
N PRO A 83 17.62 6.76 -13.34
CA PRO A 83 18.12 5.90 -14.41
C PRO A 83 17.52 4.48 -14.31
N SER A 84 17.11 3.93 -15.45
CA SER A 84 16.76 2.51 -15.57
C SER A 84 18.02 1.69 -15.93
N ARG A 85 17.90 0.35 -15.99
CA ARG A 85 19.00 -0.51 -16.44
C ARG A 85 19.43 -0.27 -17.89
N ARG A 86 18.50 0.15 -18.75
CA ARG A 86 18.79 0.31 -20.18
C ARG A 86 19.55 1.62 -20.41
N PRO A 87 20.57 1.65 -21.28
CA PRO A 87 21.21 2.90 -21.68
C PRO A 87 20.14 3.89 -22.18
N GLY A 88 20.06 5.07 -21.55
CA GLY A 88 19.07 6.10 -21.87
C GLY A 88 17.66 5.88 -21.27
N GLY A 89 17.35 4.69 -20.74
CA GLY A 89 16.06 4.43 -20.11
C GLY A 89 15.92 5.14 -18.77
N LYS A 90 14.71 5.61 -18.46
CA LYS A 90 14.42 6.40 -17.25
C LYS A 90 13.13 5.91 -16.57
N HIS A 91 13.13 5.94 -15.25
CA HIS A 91 11.91 5.90 -14.45
C HIS A 91 11.55 7.32 -14.03
N VAL A 92 10.46 7.87 -14.55
CA VAL A 92 9.97 9.21 -14.21
C VAL A 92 8.83 9.11 -13.21
N TYR A 93 8.92 9.80 -12.09
CA TYR A 93 7.93 9.73 -11.00
C TYR A 93 7.12 11.01 -10.88
N TYR A 94 5.81 10.87 -10.73
CA TYR A 94 4.87 11.94 -10.43
C TYR A 94 4.08 11.61 -9.17
N ARG A 95 3.57 12.64 -8.47
CA ARG A 95 2.63 12.45 -7.36
C ARG A 95 1.29 11.96 -7.88
N GLU A 96 0.77 10.93 -7.25
CA GLU A 96 -0.56 10.39 -7.53
C GLU A 96 -1.13 9.74 -6.27
N SER A 97 -2.32 10.20 -5.87
CA SER A 97 -3.03 9.76 -4.67
C SER A 97 -3.99 8.59 -4.94
N ARG A 98 -4.19 8.22 -6.21
CA ARG A 98 -5.08 7.13 -6.63
C ARG A 98 -4.30 5.87 -7.02
N PRO A 99 -4.82 4.68 -6.67
CA PRO A 99 -4.19 3.43 -7.07
C PRO A 99 -4.46 3.16 -8.56
N LEU A 100 -3.50 3.50 -9.42
CA LEU A 100 -3.56 3.15 -10.84
C LEU A 100 -3.06 1.72 -11.08
N GLY A 101 -3.50 1.14 -12.20
CA GLY A 101 -3.01 -0.17 -12.65
C GLY A 101 -1.69 -0.07 -13.42
N ASN A 102 -1.25 -1.21 -13.96
CA ASN A 102 -0.16 -1.22 -14.95
C ASN A 102 -0.75 -0.90 -16.32
N LYS A 103 -0.23 0.12 -16.98
CA LYS A 103 -0.73 0.57 -18.28
C LYS A 103 0.43 0.79 -19.25
N LYS A 104 0.29 0.26 -20.46
CA LYS A 104 1.14 0.68 -21.58
C LYS A 104 0.79 2.12 -21.89
N ILE A 105 1.79 2.96 -22.11
CA ILE A 105 1.60 4.35 -22.51
C ILE A 105 2.29 4.62 -23.84
N PHE A 106 1.65 5.46 -24.64
CA PHE A 106 2.26 6.03 -25.82
C PHE A 106 1.94 7.53 -25.87
N LEU A 107 2.95 8.33 -25.55
CA LEU A 107 2.86 9.78 -25.58
C LEU A 107 3.34 10.27 -26.95
N VAL A 108 2.42 10.28 -27.91
CA VAL A 108 2.69 10.64 -29.31
C VAL A 108 3.44 11.98 -29.42
N GLN A 109 3.00 12.98 -28.64
CA GLN A 109 3.57 14.34 -28.67
C GLN A 109 5.07 14.40 -28.31
N TYR A 110 5.55 13.44 -27.51
CA TYR A 110 6.95 13.35 -27.09
C TYR A 110 7.70 12.21 -27.77
N GLY A 111 7.03 11.39 -28.59
CA GLY A 111 7.61 10.16 -29.11
C GLY A 111 8.00 9.15 -28.01
N ILE A 112 7.34 9.20 -26.85
CA ILE A 112 7.67 8.35 -25.69
C ILE A 112 6.80 7.10 -25.65
N ARG A 113 7.44 5.94 -25.45
CA ARG A 113 6.79 4.66 -25.15
C ARG A 113 7.26 4.12 -23.83
N GLY A 114 6.35 3.49 -23.09
CA GLY A 114 6.70 2.93 -21.79
C GLY A 114 5.55 2.26 -21.07
N ASP A 115 5.77 2.03 -19.78
CA ASP A 115 4.79 1.47 -18.85
C ASP A 115 4.57 2.39 -17.65
N LEU A 116 3.32 2.76 -17.40
CA LEU A 116 2.89 3.32 -16.13
C LEU A 116 2.80 2.20 -15.08
N ARG A 117 3.43 2.41 -13.93
CA ARG A 117 3.42 1.54 -12.75
C ARG A 117 2.94 2.33 -11.54
N SER A 118 1.95 1.78 -10.85
CA SER A 118 1.37 2.35 -9.63
C SER A 118 1.03 1.19 -8.67
N ALA A 119 -0.20 1.05 -8.19
CA ALA A 119 -0.57 0.10 -7.13
C ALA A 119 -0.45 -1.40 -7.52
N LYS A 120 -0.48 -1.73 -8.82
CA LYS A 120 -0.44 -3.12 -9.31
C LYS A 120 0.91 -3.51 -9.90
N GLY A 121 1.91 -2.64 -9.85
CA GLY A 121 3.23 -2.87 -10.46
C GLY A 121 4.34 -2.43 -9.56
N TYR A 122 5.56 -2.74 -9.97
CA TYR A 122 6.77 -2.32 -9.27
C TYR A 122 7.80 -1.85 -10.28
N LEU A 123 8.73 -1.01 -9.80
CA LEU A 123 9.90 -0.55 -10.54
C LEU A 123 11.15 -0.90 -9.76
N ILE A 124 12.14 -1.47 -10.44
CA ILE A 124 13.44 -1.79 -9.83
C ILE A 124 14.25 -0.50 -9.63
N VAL A 125 14.82 -0.34 -8.45
CA VAL A 125 15.77 0.74 -8.18
C VAL A 125 17.16 0.23 -8.50
N TRP A 126 17.68 0.60 -9.67
CA TRP A 126 18.88 0.01 -10.25
C TRP A 126 20.18 0.51 -9.63
N HIS A 127 20.22 1.77 -9.23
CA HIS A 127 21.44 2.44 -8.80
C HIS A 127 21.33 2.89 -7.35
N ASP A 128 22.41 2.73 -6.60
CA ASP A 128 22.40 3.04 -5.17
C ASP A 128 22.25 4.56 -4.90
N SER A 129 22.60 5.39 -5.88
CA SER A 129 22.36 6.84 -5.87
C SER A 129 20.87 7.20 -5.99
N SER A 130 20.07 6.36 -6.65
CA SER A 130 18.65 6.63 -6.92
C SER A 130 17.77 6.59 -5.66
N TRP A 131 18.21 5.91 -4.60
CA TRP A 131 17.45 5.84 -3.34
C TRP A 131 17.25 7.21 -2.69
N GLY A 132 18.28 8.07 -2.75
CA GLY A 132 18.18 9.43 -2.18
C GLY A 132 17.20 10.32 -2.94
N GLU A 133 17.15 10.19 -4.26
CA GLU A 133 16.20 10.94 -5.10
C GLU A 133 14.77 10.44 -4.91
N LEU A 134 14.58 9.12 -4.81
CA LEU A 134 13.27 8.54 -4.52
C LEU A 134 12.75 8.96 -3.14
N ALA A 135 13.63 9.02 -2.12
CA ALA A 135 13.27 9.51 -0.79
C ALA A 135 12.81 10.97 -0.83
N LYS A 136 13.52 11.84 -1.56
CA LYS A 136 13.13 13.23 -1.76
C LYS A 136 11.77 13.35 -2.47
N ALA A 137 11.51 12.51 -3.47
CA ALA A 137 10.22 12.50 -4.17
C ALA A 137 9.05 12.07 -3.27
N ALA A 138 9.27 11.07 -2.41
CA ALA A 138 8.29 10.61 -1.44
C ALA A 138 7.99 11.67 -0.37
N ALA A 139 9.01 12.40 0.08
CA ALA A 139 8.89 13.47 1.08
C ALA A 139 8.35 14.80 0.52
N ALA A 140 8.31 14.97 -0.81
CA ALA A 140 7.82 16.17 -1.45
C ALA A 140 6.33 16.39 -1.15
N ASP A 141 5.90 17.67 -1.17
CA ASP A 141 4.49 18.04 -1.06
C ASP A 141 3.64 17.21 -2.05
N PRO A 142 2.60 16.50 -1.58
CA PRO A 142 1.75 15.67 -2.42
C PRO A 142 1.09 16.38 -3.60
N ASN A 143 0.93 17.70 -3.52
CA ASN A 143 0.36 18.51 -4.60
C ASN A 143 1.40 19.03 -5.59
N LYS A 144 2.70 18.83 -5.29
CA LYS A 144 3.81 19.25 -6.12
C LYS A 144 4.19 18.12 -7.06
N TYR A 145 4.31 18.43 -8.35
CA TYR A 145 4.58 17.45 -9.42
C TYR A 145 3.44 16.45 -9.67
N PRO A 146 2.19 16.93 -9.88
CA PRO A 146 1.09 16.06 -10.24
C PRO A 146 1.37 15.35 -11.56
N MET A 147 0.81 14.15 -11.72
CA MET A 147 0.82 13.46 -13.01
C MET A 147 0.04 14.31 -14.05
N PRO A 148 0.59 14.56 -15.26
CA PRO A 148 -0.07 15.37 -16.27
C PRO A 148 -1.24 14.66 -16.96
N ASP A 149 -2.21 15.44 -17.45
CA ASP A 149 -3.42 14.93 -18.13
C ASP A 149 -3.08 14.07 -19.36
N SER A 150 -2.06 14.44 -20.12
CA SER A 150 -1.57 13.67 -21.27
C SER A 150 -1.13 12.24 -20.88
N LEU A 151 -0.59 12.06 -19.67
CA LEU A 151 -0.25 10.73 -19.14
C LEU A 151 -1.49 9.94 -18.71
N PHE A 152 -2.53 10.60 -18.20
CA PHE A 152 -3.81 9.95 -17.92
C PHE A 152 -4.48 9.47 -19.20
N GLU A 153 -4.56 10.33 -20.22
CA GLU A 153 -5.11 10.02 -21.54
C GLU A 153 -4.34 8.87 -22.20
N ALA A 154 -3.01 8.94 -22.25
CA ALA A 154 -2.18 7.90 -22.84
C ALA A 154 -2.30 6.54 -22.12
N ALA A 155 -2.60 6.54 -20.82
CA ALA A 155 -2.85 5.34 -20.02
C ALA A 155 -4.31 4.85 -20.11
N GLY A 156 -5.18 5.57 -20.83
CA GLY A 156 -6.61 5.28 -20.96
C GLY A 156 -7.34 5.30 -19.62
N VAL A 157 -6.94 6.22 -18.73
CA VAL A 157 -7.56 6.42 -17.42
C VAL A 157 -8.04 7.88 -17.30
N PRO A 158 -9.22 8.14 -16.71
CA PRO A 158 -9.67 9.51 -16.55
C PRO A 158 -8.77 10.28 -15.57
N ALA A 159 -8.45 11.52 -15.94
CA ALA A 159 -7.79 12.48 -15.07
C ALA A 159 -8.55 12.61 -13.74
N PRO A 160 -7.85 12.81 -12.61
CA PRO A 160 -8.50 12.99 -11.34
C PRO A 160 -9.39 14.23 -11.40
N ARG A 161 -10.64 14.11 -10.95
CA ARG A 161 -11.39 15.31 -10.54
C ARG A 161 -10.63 15.92 -9.37
N ALA A 162 -10.42 17.23 -9.34
CA ALA A 162 -9.74 17.90 -8.24
C ALA A 162 -10.41 17.51 -6.90
N ILE A 163 -9.71 16.73 -6.08
CA ILE A 163 -10.15 16.41 -4.71
C ILE A 163 -9.43 17.42 -3.82
N ALA A 164 -10.16 18.38 -3.27
CA ALA A 164 -9.64 19.21 -2.19
C ALA A 164 -9.14 18.29 -1.06
N SER A 165 -7.93 18.54 -0.55
CA SER A 165 -7.22 17.70 0.43
C SER A 165 -8.17 17.04 1.45
N PRO A 166 -8.10 15.72 1.66
CA PRO A 166 -9.04 15.04 2.53
C PRO A 166 -8.87 15.53 3.98
N PRO A 167 -9.96 15.77 4.71
CA PRO A 167 -9.92 16.12 6.12
C PRO A 167 -9.31 14.98 6.95
N LEU A 168 -8.34 15.31 7.82
CA LEU A 168 -7.58 14.32 8.62
C LEU A 168 -8.41 13.55 9.66
N THR A 169 -9.69 13.90 9.87
CA THR A 169 -10.62 13.18 10.77
C THR A 169 -12.06 13.21 10.25
N ILE A 170 -12.91 12.26 10.67
CA ILE A 170 -14.36 12.28 10.37
C ILE A 170 -15.00 13.57 10.89
N ALA A 171 -14.57 14.07 12.05
CA ALA A 171 -15.07 15.32 12.63
C ALA A 171 -14.71 16.54 11.77
N ALA A 172 -13.45 16.64 11.33
CA ALA A 172 -13.03 17.69 10.40
C ALA A 172 -13.75 17.57 9.06
N ALA A 173 -13.99 16.35 8.58
CA ALA A 173 -14.73 16.13 7.34
C ALA A 173 -16.17 16.58 7.43
N ARG A 174 -16.86 16.27 8.54
CA ARG A 174 -18.21 16.77 8.79
C ARG A 174 -18.25 18.29 8.92
N ALA A 175 -17.25 18.90 9.58
CA ALA A 175 -17.18 20.34 9.76
C ALA A 175 -16.99 21.11 8.44
N GLY A 176 -16.40 20.47 7.42
CA GLY A 176 -16.22 21.04 6.09
C GLY A 176 -17.39 20.82 5.12
N LEU A 177 -18.47 20.14 5.53
CA LEU A 177 -19.61 19.92 4.65
C LEU A 177 -20.46 21.18 4.53
N GLU A 178 -20.84 21.51 3.30
CA GLU A 178 -21.87 22.51 3.04
C GLU A 178 -23.21 22.05 3.66
N PRO A 179 -23.99 22.95 4.30
CA PRO A 179 -25.34 22.66 4.76
C PRO A 179 -26.24 22.16 3.63
N LEU A 180 -26.97 21.07 3.84
CA LEU A 180 -27.83 20.47 2.81
C LEU A 180 -28.89 21.45 2.28
N GLU A 181 -29.30 22.41 3.09
CA GLU A 181 -30.25 23.46 2.74
C GLU A 181 -29.72 24.43 1.66
N SER A 182 -28.40 24.61 1.53
CA SER A 182 -27.78 25.56 0.59
C SER A 182 -27.26 24.91 -0.70
N VAL A 183 -27.25 23.59 -0.77
CA VAL A 183 -26.68 22.82 -1.90
C VAL A 183 -27.48 23.05 -3.18
N ASN A 184 -26.77 23.34 -4.27
CA ASN A 184 -27.37 23.52 -5.59
C ASN A 184 -27.98 22.21 -6.16
N GLU A 185 -28.90 22.32 -7.12
CA GLU A 185 -29.63 21.15 -7.62
C GLU A 185 -28.74 20.03 -8.19
N GLY A 186 -27.57 20.36 -8.75
CA GLY A 186 -26.65 19.41 -9.39
C GLY A 186 -25.74 18.65 -8.43
N ALA A 187 -25.53 19.13 -7.20
CA ALA A 187 -24.63 18.53 -6.23
C ALA A 187 -25.35 17.73 -5.12
N ARG A 188 -26.69 17.72 -5.09
CA ARG A 188 -27.49 17.08 -4.01
C ARG A 188 -27.15 15.61 -3.77
N ASN A 189 -26.92 14.81 -4.81
CA ASN A 189 -26.58 13.39 -4.64
C ASN A 189 -25.24 13.23 -3.92
N ASP A 190 -24.21 13.94 -4.40
CA ASP A 190 -22.87 13.91 -3.83
C ASP A 190 -22.86 14.45 -2.39
N SER A 191 -23.55 15.56 -2.14
CA SER A 191 -23.69 16.12 -0.79
C SER A 191 -24.43 15.17 0.15
N LEU A 192 -25.55 14.57 -0.27
CA LEU A 192 -26.27 13.60 0.54
C LEU A 192 -25.39 12.38 0.85
N PHE A 193 -24.62 11.91 -0.13
CA PHE A 193 -23.69 10.80 0.03
C PHE A 193 -22.62 11.13 1.08
N ASP A 194 -22.00 12.31 1.02
CA ASP A 194 -20.97 12.74 1.96
C ASP A 194 -21.50 12.89 3.38
N HIS A 195 -22.66 13.53 3.56
CA HIS A 195 -23.31 13.66 4.86
C HIS A 195 -23.63 12.30 5.47
N VAL A 196 -24.29 11.41 4.70
CA VAL A 196 -24.74 10.11 5.19
C VAL A 196 -23.57 9.15 5.43
N ARG A 197 -22.54 9.13 4.58
CA ARG A 197 -21.39 8.22 4.79
C ARG A 197 -20.56 8.61 6.00
N LEU A 198 -20.34 9.92 6.20
CA LEU A 198 -19.57 10.41 7.34
C LEU A 198 -20.35 10.23 8.65
N TRP A 199 -21.68 10.32 8.60
CA TRP A 199 -22.54 9.86 9.69
C TRP A 199 -22.33 8.37 9.97
N ALA A 200 -22.53 7.52 8.96
CA ALA A 200 -22.47 6.07 9.08
C ALA A 200 -21.10 5.52 9.54
N TYR A 201 -20.00 6.21 9.27
CA TYR A 201 -18.66 5.80 9.74
C TYR A 201 -18.50 5.89 11.27
N ALA A 202 -19.22 6.80 11.93
CA ALA A 202 -19.13 6.97 13.37
C ALA A 202 -20.27 6.28 14.13
N GLU A 203 -21.31 5.83 13.42
CA GLU A 203 -22.50 5.26 14.03
C GLU A 203 -22.25 3.79 14.45
N PRO A 204 -22.63 3.39 15.68
CA PRO A 204 -22.59 1.99 16.08
C PRO A 204 -23.58 1.18 15.23
N ARG A 205 -23.11 0.06 14.68
CA ARG A 205 -23.93 -0.80 13.84
C ARG A 205 -24.80 -1.73 14.69
N GLY A 206 -26.01 -2.00 14.19
CA GLY A 206 -26.92 -2.97 14.76
C GLY A 206 -26.45 -4.42 14.59
N THR A 207 -27.28 -5.36 15.01
CA THR A 207 -26.95 -6.80 15.06
C THR A 207 -27.03 -7.51 13.71
N SER A 208 -27.71 -6.94 12.71
CA SER A 208 -27.85 -7.54 11.38
C SER A 208 -27.64 -6.55 10.23
N LYS A 209 -27.22 -7.06 9.07
CA LYS A 209 -27.05 -6.27 7.83
C LYS A 209 -28.37 -5.67 7.36
N ALA A 210 -29.48 -6.36 7.59
CA ALA A 210 -30.82 -5.89 7.23
C ALA A 210 -31.22 -4.68 8.08
N ASP A 211 -31.03 -4.76 9.39
CA ASP A 211 -31.31 -3.66 10.31
C ASP A 211 -30.41 -2.46 10.03
N TRP A 212 -29.13 -2.72 9.74
CA TRP A 212 -28.20 -1.67 9.35
C TRP A 212 -28.60 -0.96 8.05
N ARG A 213 -29.00 -1.71 7.02
CA ARG A 213 -29.52 -1.14 5.78
C ARG A 213 -30.77 -0.29 6.01
N ALA A 214 -31.70 -0.75 6.84
CA ALA A 214 -32.90 0.01 7.19
C ALA A 214 -32.54 1.29 7.95
N HIS A 215 -31.60 1.21 8.90
CA HIS A 215 -31.14 2.34 9.69
C HIS A 215 -30.49 3.43 8.83
N VAL A 216 -29.55 3.05 7.94
CA VAL A 216 -28.91 3.98 7.00
C VAL A 216 -29.92 4.56 6.01
N ARG A 217 -30.88 3.77 5.54
CA ARG A 217 -31.95 4.23 4.65
C ARG A 217 -32.85 5.27 5.31
N ASN A 218 -33.24 5.06 6.56
CA ASN A 218 -34.04 6.02 7.32
C ASN A 218 -33.27 7.32 7.53
N HIS A 219 -31.99 7.24 7.93
CA HIS A 219 -31.16 8.42 8.08
C HIS A 219 -30.99 9.20 6.77
N ALA A 220 -30.72 8.51 5.67
CA ALA A 220 -30.60 9.14 4.34
C ALA A 220 -31.91 9.82 3.91
N ALA A 221 -33.06 9.18 4.16
CA ALA A 221 -34.37 9.77 3.89
C ALA A 221 -34.60 11.03 4.73
N THR A 222 -34.23 11.02 6.02
CA THR A 222 -34.32 12.20 6.89
C THR A 222 -33.41 13.34 6.41
N GLN A 223 -32.14 13.05 6.07
CA GLN A 223 -31.24 14.08 5.56
C GLN A 223 -31.71 14.64 4.21
N ASN A 224 -32.30 13.82 3.35
CA ASN A 224 -32.83 14.25 2.05
C ASN A 224 -33.94 15.31 2.17
N LEU A 225 -34.69 15.33 3.28
CA LEU A 225 -35.72 16.35 3.53
C LEU A 225 -35.16 17.73 3.82
N ARG A 226 -33.85 17.85 4.06
CA ARG A 226 -33.17 19.13 4.33
C ARG A 226 -32.85 19.91 3.06
N PHE A 227 -32.86 19.26 1.89
CA PHE A 227 -32.76 19.99 0.63
C PHE A 227 -34.02 20.83 0.40
N ALA A 228 -33.84 22.02 -0.17
CA ALA A 228 -34.98 22.82 -0.66
C ALA A 228 -35.85 22.03 -1.67
N LYS A 229 -35.22 21.13 -2.43
CA LYS A 229 -35.88 20.18 -3.34
C LYS A 229 -35.29 18.78 -3.13
N PRO A 230 -35.98 17.90 -2.38
CA PRO A 230 -35.49 16.55 -2.09
C PRO A 230 -35.23 15.71 -3.35
N LEU A 231 -34.29 14.77 -3.26
CA LEU A 231 -34.06 13.76 -4.29
C LEU A 231 -35.22 12.74 -4.33
N PRO A 232 -35.47 12.11 -5.49
CA PRO A 232 -36.43 11.01 -5.59
C PRO A 232 -36.11 9.85 -4.64
N GLY A 233 -37.15 9.27 -4.02
CA GLY A 233 -37.01 8.16 -3.08
C GLY A 233 -36.20 6.95 -3.58
N PRO A 234 -36.32 6.52 -4.86
CA PRO A 234 -35.49 5.45 -5.41
C PRO A 234 -33.99 5.78 -5.42
N GLU A 235 -33.64 7.03 -5.72
CA GLU A 235 -32.25 7.49 -5.76
C GLU A 235 -31.63 7.47 -4.36
N VAL A 236 -32.37 7.97 -3.36
CA VAL A 236 -31.97 7.91 -1.95
C VAL A 236 -31.82 6.47 -1.47
N ALA A 237 -32.70 5.55 -1.89
CA ALA A 237 -32.63 4.15 -1.51
C ALA A 237 -31.38 3.44 -2.09
N VAL A 238 -31.00 3.76 -3.32
CA VAL A 238 -29.79 3.22 -3.95
C VAL A 238 -28.53 3.75 -3.25
N LEU A 239 -28.48 5.06 -2.99
CA LEU A 239 -27.39 5.71 -2.26
C LEU A 239 -27.22 5.10 -0.86
N ALA A 240 -28.30 4.99 -0.09
CA ALA A 240 -28.28 4.43 1.25
C ALA A 240 -27.82 2.97 1.26
N ARG A 241 -28.24 2.16 0.27
CA ARG A 241 -27.78 0.78 0.13
C ARG A 241 -26.27 0.70 -0.10
N SER A 242 -25.73 1.55 -0.97
CA SER A 242 -24.29 1.60 -1.24
C SER A 242 -23.48 1.88 0.03
N ILE A 243 -23.91 2.89 0.81
CA ILE A 243 -23.24 3.27 2.06
C ILE A 243 -23.36 2.14 3.10
N ALA A 244 -24.56 1.58 3.26
CA ALA A 244 -24.82 0.51 4.22
C ALA A 244 -24.00 -0.75 3.93
N ASP A 245 -23.92 -1.15 2.65
CA ASP A 245 -23.17 -2.34 2.25
C ASP A 245 -21.67 -2.14 2.47
N TRP A 246 -21.15 -0.99 2.05
CA TRP A 246 -19.73 -0.68 2.19
C TRP A 246 -19.29 -0.66 3.65
N THR A 247 -20.09 -0.03 4.54
CA THR A 247 -19.80 0.10 5.98
C THR A 247 -20.02 -1.21 6.75
N TRP A 248 -20.97 -2.04 6.33
CA TRP A 248 -21.16 -3.37 6.91
C TRP A 248 -19.96 -4.27 6.64
N ASP A 249 -19.50 -4.32 5.38
CA ASP A 249 -18.43 -5.20 4.95
C ASP A 249 -17.04 -4.73 5.45
N ARG A 250 -16.93 -3.49 5.97
CA ARG A 250 -15.68 -2.88 6.45
C ARG A 250 -15.80 -2.36 7.89
N PRO A 251 -15.94 -3.26 8.88
CA PRO A 251 -16.15 -2.87 10.27
C PRO A 251 -15.02 -2.09 10.93
N ASP A 252 -13.82 -2.18 10.37
CA ASP A 252 -12.61 -1.65 10.96
C ASP A 252 -12.15 -0.34 10.28
N TRP A 253 -12.89 0.17 9.28
CA TRP A 253 -12.51 1.39 8.59
C TRP A 253 -12.63 2.60 9.51
N GLY A 254 -11.52 3.32 9.72
CA GLY A 254 -11.46 4.47 10.64
C GLY A 254 -11.27 4.12 12.12
N ASN A 255 -11.21 2.83 12.49
CA ASN A 255 -11.04 2.42 13.89
C ASN A 255 -9.56 2.07 14.20
N ARG A 256 -8.86 2.98 14.91
CA ARG A 256 -7.47 2.81 15.37
C ARG A 256 -7.26 1.53 16.20
N GLU A 257 -8.25 1.08 16.97
CA GLU A 257 -8.11 -0.11 17.83
C GLU A 257 -8.09 -1.41 17.03
N ALA A 258 -8.86 -1.48 15.94
CA ALA A 258 -8.83 -2.62 15.04
C ALA A 258 -7.49 -2.72 14.31
N GLN A 259 -6.92 -1.58 13.91
CA GLN A 259 -5.56 -1.50 13.37
C GLN A 259 -4.51 -1.91 14.41
N ALA A 260 -4.63 -1.44 15.65
CA ALA A 260 -3.74 -1.84 16.76
C ALA A 260 -3.84 -3.35 17.07
N ARG A 261 -5.05 -3.92 17.04
CA ARG A 261 -5.30 -5.36 17.21
C ARG A 261 -4.62 -6.20 16.12
N ARG A 262 -4.66 -5.74 14.86
CA ARG A 262 -3.91 -6.38 13.75
C ARG A 262 -2.40 -6.24 13.94
N GLY A 263 -1.93 -5.07 14.37
CA GLY A 263 -0.52 -4.86 14.73
C GLY A 263 -0.03 -5.83 15.81
N ARG A 264 -0.82 -6.04 16.86
CA ARG A 264 -0.53 -7.03 17.93
C ARG A 264 -0.53 -8.47 17.42
N LYS A 265 -1.48 -8.84 16.54
CA LYS A 265 -1.53 -10.18 15.93
C LYS A 265 -0.30 -10.43 15.04
N SER A 266 0.10 -9.45 14.24
CA SER A 266 1.35 -9.49 13.44
C SER A 266 2.60 -9.58 14.33
N GLY A 267 2.63 -8.88 15.46
CA GLY A 267 3.74 -8.97 16.43
C GLY A 267 3.89 -10.35 17.04
N LYS A 268 2.78 -11.01 17.41
CA LYS A 268 2.80 -12.39 17.93
C LYS A 268 3.30 -13.42 16.91
N VAL A 269 2.90 -13.27 15.65
CA VAL A 269 3.39 -14.14 14.56
C VAL A 269 4.90 -13.93 14.34
N ARG A 270 5.38 -12.68 14.36
CA ARG A 270 6.82 -12.37 14.28
C ARG A 270 7.64 -12.94 15.45
N GLN A 271 7.07 -12.93 16.66
CA GLN A 271 7.72 -13.54 17.82
C GLN A 271 7.79 -15.07 17.72
N ALA A 272 6.76 -15.71 17.16
CA ALA A 272 6.74 -17.16 16.94
C ALA A 272 7.75 -17.58 15.87
N MET A 273 7.86 -16.83 14.76
CA MET A 273 8.79 -17.14 13.66
C MET A 273 10.27 -16.96 14.03
N THR A 274 10.57 -16.13 15.04
CA THR A 274 11.93 -15.92 15.53
C THR A 274 12.22 -16.69 16.82
N ALA A 275 11.26 -17.47 17.34
CA ALA A 275 11.40 -18.16 18.63
C ALA A 275 12.59 -19.12 18.63
N ASP A 276 12.79 -19.86 17.55
CA ASP A 276 13.83 -20.89 17.44
C ASP A 276 15.22 -20.26 17.36
N LEU A 277 15.38 -19.22 16.53
CA LEU A 277 16.62 -18.44 16.44
C LEU A 277 16.96 -17.73 17.76
N ARG A 278 15.94 -17.25 18.47
CA ARG A 278 16.13 -16.64 19.80
C ARG A 278 16.56 -17.66 20.84
N ARG A 279 15.97 -18.85 20.85
CA ARG A 279 16.43 -19.95 21.72
C ARG A 279 17.88 -20.32 21.41
N GLU A 280 18.23 -20.41 20.13
CA GLU A 280 19.60 -20.69 19.72
C GLU A 280 20.57 -19.57 20.10
N ALA A 281 20.16 -18.29 20.00
CA ALA A 281 20.97 -17.16 20.46
C ALA A 281 21.28 -17.24 21.96
N HIS A 282 20.27 -17.57 22.79
CA HIS A 282 20.46 -17.79 24.23
C HIS A 282 21.37 -19.00 24.50
N ARG A 283 21.19 -20.11 23.79
CA ARG A 283 22.05 -21.29 23.92
C ARG A 283 23.51 -21.00 23.57
N LEU A 284 23.76 -20.26 22.49
CA LEU A 284 25.11 -19.85 22.08
C LEU A 284 25.72 -18.87 23.10
N ARG A 285 24.89 -18.01 23.70
CA ARG A 285 25.32 -17.12 24.79
C ARG A 285 25.75 -17.89 26.03
N ASP A 286 25.00 -18.93 26.41
CA ASP A 286 25.34 -19.80 27.55
C ASP A 286 26.64 -20.57 27.34
N LYS A 287 26.98 -20.89 26.08
CA LYS A 287 28.28 -21.45 25.69
C LYS A 287 29.44 -20.45 25.74
N GLY A 288 29.18 -19.21 26.16
CA GLY A 288 30.20 -18.16 26.31
C GLY A 288 30.48 -17.35 25.04
N LEU A 289 29.69 -17.51 23.97
CA LEU A 289 29.92 -16.71 22.76
C LEU A 289 29.59 -15.23 23.00
N THR A 290 30.38 -14.37 22.36
CA THR A 290 30.11 -12.93 22.33
C THR A 290 28.89 -12.64 21.45
N VAL A 291 28.18 -11.54 21.73
CA VAL A 291 27.05 -11.09 20.88
C VAL A 291 27.45 -10.96 19.41
N ARG A 292 28.71 -10.58 19.15
CA ARG A 292 29.27 -10.53 17.78
C ARG A 292 29.35 -11.92 17.15
N ALA A 293 29.93 -12.90 17.84
CA ALA A 293 30.04 -14.26 17.32
C ALA A 293 28.66 -14.91 17.12
N ILE A 294 27.71 -14.65 18.02
CA ILE A 294 26.32 -15.14 17.88
C ILE A 294 25.63 -14.49 16.67
N ALA A 295 25.83 -13.19 16.46
CA ALA A 295 25.31 -12.46 15.31
C ALA A 295 25.85 -13.02 13.98
N GLU A 296 27.14 -13.33 13.93
CA GLU A 296 27.79 -13.97 12.78
C GLU A 296 27.24 -15.40 12.56
N GLU A 297 27.14 -16.22 13.61
CA GLU A 297 26.64 -17.59 13.56
C GLU A 297 25.17 -17.67 13.09
N LEU A 298 24.33 -16.75 13.57
CA LEU A 298 22.89 -16.74 13.26
C LEU A 298 22.52 -15.91 12.02
N GLY A 299 23.50 -15.23 11.40
CA GLY A 299 23.25 -14.32 10.28
C GLY A 299 22.32 -13.16 10.64
N ARG A 300 22.45 -12.60 11.85
CA ARG A 300 21.58 -11.53 12.38
C ARG A 300 22.38 -10.30 12.82
N PRO A 301 21.82 -9.08 12.74
CA PRO A 301 22.47 -7.89 13.28
C PRO A 301 22.77 -8.03 14.77
N ARG A 302 23.92 -7.48 15.21
CA ARG A 302 24.33 -7.49 16.63
C ARG A 302 23.30 -6.83 17.56
N SER A 303 22.62 -5.78 17.07
CA SER A 303 21.52 -5.11 17.78
C SER A 303 20.35 -6.07 18.01
N THR A 304 19.92 -6.79 16.97
CA THR A 304 18.86 -7.79 17.04
C THR A 304 19.20 -8.90 18.04
N VAL A 305 20.41 -9.44 17.99
CA VAL A 305 20.87 -10.47 18.96
C VAL A 305 20.96 -9.90 20.37
N SER A 306 21.47 -8.67 20.54
CA SER A 306 21.53 -8.01 21.85
C SER A 306 20.13 -7.85 22.46
N ASP A 307 19.14 -7.45 21.66
CA ASP A 307 17.77 -7.27 22.12
C ASP A 307 17.06 -8.60 22.40
N TRP A 308 17.39 -9.67 21.67
CA TRP A 308 16.92 -11.02 21.97
C TRP A 308 17.43 -11.53 23.31
N LEU A 309 18.70 -11.26 23.63
CA LEU A 309 19.33 -11.68 24.88
C LEU A 309 18.85 -10.90 26.11
N LYS A 310 18.30 -9.69 25.93
CA LYS A 310 17.63 -8.93 27.01
C LYS A 310 16.24 -9.45 27.34
N GLN A 311 15.64 -10.22 26.43
CA GLN A 311 14.30 -10.77 26.59
C GLN A 311 14.38 -12.21 27.12
N PRO A 312 13.36 -12.69 27.84
CA PRO A 312 13.33 -14.07 28.29
C PRO A 312 13.41 -15.06 27.13
N VAL A 313 14.00 -16.22 27.40
CA VAL A 313 14.08 -17.33 26.44
C VAL A 313 12.66 -17.73 26.03
N PRO A 314 12.33 -17.75 24.73
CA PRO A 314 11.02 -18.19 24.28
C PRO A 314 10.77 -19.65 24.68
N PRO A 315 9.55 -20.03 25.09
CA PRO A 315 9.23 -21.41 25.40
C PRO A 315 9.42 -22.31 24.15
N PRO A 316 9.80 -23.59 24.33
CA PRO A 316 9.87 -24.55 23.23
C PRO A 316 8.50 -24.67 22.53
N GLY A 317 8.51 -24.69 21.20
CA GLY A 317 7.38 -24.31 20.33
C GLY A 317 6.06 -25.04 20.57
N LEU A 318 4.96 -24.31 20.35
CA LEU A 318 3.62 -24.90 20.13
C LEU A 318 3.66 -25.73 18.82
N PRO A 319 3.11 -26.95 18.80
CA PRO A 319 3.20 -27.85 17.65
C PRO A 319 2.40 -27.30 16.45
N GLY A 320 3.01 -27.31 15.25
CA GLY A 320 2.27 -27.14 13.98
C GLY A 320 2.88 -26.31 12.85
N LEU A 321 4.14 -25.84 12.93
CA LEU A 321 4.77 -25.08 11.84
C LEU A 321 6.17 -25.58 11.45
N SER A 322 6.49 -26.85 11.71
CA SER A 322 7.60 -27.53 11.05
C SER A 322 7.09 -28.06 9.71
N GLY A 323 7.68 -27.59 8.61
CA GLY A 323 7.33 -28.05 7.27
C GLY A 323 7.55 -29.55 7.13
N GLU A 324 6.45 -30.29 7.00
CA GLU A 324 6.50 -31.57 6.30
C GLU A 324 6.35 -31.31 4.80
N PRO A 325 7.19 -31.93 3.96
CA PRO A 325 7.04 -31.82 2.51
C PRO A 325 5.72 -32.47 2.13
N SER A 326 4.82 -31.71 1.49
CA SER A 326 3.60 -32.27 0.93
C SER A 326 3.99 -33.32 -0.12
N GLY A 327 3.87 -34.59 0.26
CA GLY A 327 4.03 -35.73 -0.62
C GLY A 327 3.17 -35.54 -1.88
N GLY A 328 3.79 -35.77 -3.03
CA GLY A 328 3.14 -35.68 -4.32
C GLY A 328 1.89 -36.54 -4.36
N LYS A 329 0.74 -35.92 -4.66
CA LYS A 329 -0.42 -36.66 -5.12
C LYS A 329 -0.15 -37.09 -6.56
N GLY A 330 0.39 -38.29 -6.72
CA GLY A 330 0.27 -39.04 -7.95
C GLY A 330 -1.21 -39.25 -8.26
N THR A 331 -1.65 -38.78 -9.41
CA THR A 331 -2.93 -39.14 -10.00
C THR A 331 -2.84 -40.56 -10.53
N GLU A 332 -3.28 -41.52 -9.73
CA GLU A 332 -3.53 -42.88 -10.18
C GLU A 332 -4.98 -42.95 -10.68
N MET A 333 -5.13 -43.01 -12.01
CA MET A 333 -6.41 -43.33 -12.65
C MET A 333 -6.67 -44.83 -12.50
N GLU A 334 -7.38 -45.21 -11.44
CA GLU A 334 -7.93 -46.56 -11.32
C GLU A 334 -9.13 -46.67 -12.27
N LYS A 335 -8.91 -47.32 -13.42
CA LYS A 335 -9.97 -47.96 -14.19
C LYS A 335 -10.62 -49.02 -13.31
N ARG A 336 -11.95 -49.01 -13.23
CA ARG A 336 -12.72 -50.17 -12.79
C ARG A 336 -13.82 -50.49 -13.82
N PRO A 337 -14.14 -51.79 -13.96
CA PRO A 337 -14.71 -52.41 -15.15
C PRO A 337 -16.16 -52.07 -15.45
#